data_AF-A0A933HBF1-F1
#
_entry.id   AF-A0A933HBF1-F1
#
_cell.length_a   1.000
_cell.length_b   1.000
_cell.length_c   1.000
_cell.angle_alpha   90.00
_cell.angle_beta   90.00
_cell.angle_gamma   90.00
#
_symmetry.space_group_name_H-M   'P 1'
#
loop_
_entity.id
_entity.type
_entity.pdbx_description
1 polymer ?
#
loop_
_entity_poly.entity_id
_entity_poly.type
_entity_poly.pdbx_seq_one_letter_code
_entity_poly.pdbx_strand_id
1 'polypeptide(L)'
;MTQPLLQTTIAGSLPKPSWLAEPAKLWSPWKLEGDALTEGKRDAVRLALRDQESAGIDIVSDGEQTRRHFVTTFIENLDGVDFQKKKTMRIRNRYDAEVPIVVDAVARKKPVYVDDAKFLRAETNHKVKFTLPGPMTMVDTLYDDHYHSREKLAWEFAKILNDEARELAAAGVDVIQFDEPAFNVFFDDVRQWGVKALERAAEGLTCKTAVHICYGYGIKANIEWKKTLGSEWRQYEDTFPLIQASKIDQVSLACHNSKVPIELIGLLKGKDVMVGAIDVASDQVETADEVAATIRKALKYVAPENL
;
A
#
# COMPACT_ATOMS: atom_id res chain seq x y z
N MET A 1 10.99 -18.48 19.13
CA MET A 1 11.44 -19.00 17.83
C MET A 1 12.44 -18.01 17.26
N THR A 2 13.56 -18.48 16.70
CA THR A 2 14.54 -17.61 16.02
C THR A 2 13.89 -17.00 14.78
N GLN A 3 13.98 -15.69 14.60
CA GLN A 3 13.48 -15.03 13.38
C GLN A 3 14.23 -15.58 12.15
N PRO A 4 13.52 -15.91 11.06
CA PRO A 4 14.18 -16.31 9.82
C PRO A 4 15.00 -15.14 9.26
N LEU A 5 16.08 -15.47 8.56
CA LEU A 5 16.97 -14.46 7.96
C LEU A 5 16.24 -13.62 6.92
N LEU A 6 15.43 -14.25 6.07
CA LEU A 6 14.56 -13.60 5.09
C LEU A 6 13.13 -13.68 5.62
N GLN A 7 12.56 -12.55 6.01
CA GLN A 7 11.19 -12.50 6.53
C GLN A 7 10.18 -12.31 5.38
N THR A 8 9.10 -13.07 5.41
CA THR A 8 8.04 -12.97 4.39
C THR A 8 6.92 -12.01 4.82
N THR A 9 6.39 -11.27 3.85
CA THR A 9 5.21 -10.40 3.98
C THR A 9 4.51 -10.28 2.63
N ILE A 10 3.23 -9.91 2.64
CA ILE A 10 2.49 -9.55 1.43
C ILE A 10 2.40 -8.03 1.25
N ALA A 11 2.04 -7.54 0.07
CA ALA A 11 1.86 -6.10 -0.17
C ALA A 11 0.82 -5.48 0.77
N GLY A 12 -0.32 -6.14 0.99
CA GLY A 12 -1.35 -5.70 1.93
C GLY A 12 -2.64 -6.52 1.80
N SER A 13 -3.40 -6.27 0.73
CA SER A 13 -4.72 -6.84 0.50
C SER A 13 -4.76 -8.34 0.16
N LEU A 14 -5.77 -9.05 0.67
CA LEU A 14 -6.13 -10.41 0.29
C LEU A 14 -7.59 -10.48 -0.22
N PRO A 15 -7.98 -11.53 -0.97
CA PRO A 15 -9.37 -11.75 -1.34
C PRO A 15 -10.29 -11.75 -0.13
N LYS A 16 -11.46 -11.13 -0.26
CA LYS A 16 -12.48 -11.11 0.79
C LYS A 16 -13.39 -12.34 0.69
N PRO A 17 -13.91 -12.88 1.81
CA PRO A 17 -14.93 -13.91 1.77
C PRO A 17 -16.13 -13.49 0.91
N SER A 18 -16.67 -14.43 0.14
CA SER A 18 -17.73 -14.16 -0.84
C SER A 18 -19.05 -13.70 -0.19
N TRP A 19 -19.25 -13.97 1.10
CA TRP A 19 -20.38 -13.47 1.88
C TRP A 19 -20.20 -12.02 2.33
N LEU A 20 -18.98 -11.47 2.30
CA LEU A 20 -18.67 -10.10 2.69
C LEU A 20 -18.65 -9.15 1.48
N ALA A 21 -18.07 -9.59 0.36
CA ALA A 21 -17.91 -8.79 -0.86
C ALA A 21 -17.96 -9.65 -2.13
N GLU A 22 -18.25 -9.03 -3.27
CA GLU A 22 -18.11 -9.67 -4.59
C GLU A 22 -16.63 -9.98 -4.88
N PRO A 23 -16.28 -11.20 -5.30
CA PRO A 23 -14.89 -11.61 -5.56
C PRO A 23 -14.32 -10.99 -6.84
N ALA A 24 -12.98 -11.01 -6.98
CA ALA A 24 -12.23 -10.58 -8.17
C ALA A 24 -12.56 -9.16 -8.67
N LYS A 25 -12.92 -8.25 -7.75
CA LYS A 25 -13.40 -6.90 -8.08
C LYS A 25 -12.86 -5.85 -7.13
N LEU A 26 -12.32 -4.77 -7.70
CA LEU A 26 -11.96 -3.56 -6.94
C LEU A 26 -13.22 -2.75 -6.62
N TRP A 27 -13.21 -2.02 -5.49
CA TRP A 27 -14.37 -1.25 -4.99
C TRP A 27 -15.65 -2.06 -4.83
N SER A 28 -15.50 -3.36 -4.53
CA SER A 28 -16.62 -4.25 -4.28
C SER A 28 -17.52 -3.70 -3.15
N PRO A 29 -18.85 -3.56 -3.37
CA PRO A 29 -19.77 -3.18 -2.31
C PRO A 29 -19.79 -4.22 -1.19
N TRP A 30 -20.06 -3.77 0.04
CA TRP A 30 -20.33 -4.68 1.14
C TRP A 30 -21.65 -5.40 0.90
N LYS A 31 -21.68 -6.70 1.19
CA LYS A 31 -22.90 -7.53 1.17
C LYS A 31 -23.64 -7.58 2.50
N LEU A 32 -23.01 -7.08 3.56
CA LEU A 32 -23.55 -6.96 4.91
C LEU A 32 -23.68 -5.48 5.30
N GLU A 33 -24.52 -5.20 6.28
CA GLU A 33 -24.74 -3.85 6.85
C GLU A 33 -24.84 -3.89 8.38
N GLY A 34 -24.77 -2.71 9.01
CA GLY A 34 -24.91 -2.57 10.46
C GLY A 34 -23.95 -3.43 11.28
N ASP A 35 -24.46 -4.05 12.34
CA ASP A 35 -23.68 -4.90 13.24
C ASP A 35 -23.13 -6.15 12.54
N ALA A 36 -23.90 -6.72 11.61
CA ALA A 36 -23.47 -7.87 10.82
C ALA A 36 -22.26 -7.54 9.94
N LEU A 37 -22.17 -6.32 9.39
CA LEU A 37 -20.97 -5.87 8.68
C LEU A 37 -19.78 -5.71 9.61
N THR A 38 -20.00 -5.19 10.82
CA THR A 38 -18.95 -5.00 11.82
C THR A 38 -18.36 -6.34 12.27
N GLU A 39 -19.21 -7.31 12.57
CA GLU A 39 -18.81 -8.69 12.89
C GLU A 39 -18.16 -9.37 11.69
N GLY A 40 -18.79 -9.29 10.52
CA GLY A 40 -18.29 -9.90 9.30
C GLY A 40 -16.91 -9.39 8.87
N LYS A 41 -16.61 -8.10 9.06
CA LYS A 41 -15.26 -7.57 8.83
C LYS A 41 -14.22 -8.20 9.75
N ARG A 42 -14.55 -8.35 11.04
CA ARG A 42 -13.66 -8.97 12.04
C ARG A 42 -13.42 -10.44 11.76
N ASP A 43 -14.46 -11.16 11.37
CA ASP A 43 -14.34 -12.57 10.99
C ASP A 43 -13.51 -12.74 9.71
N ALA A 44 -13.68 -11.85 8.73
CA ALA A 44 -12.84 -11.84 7.55
C ALA A 44 -11.36 -11.56 7.88
N VAL A 45 -11.06 -10.64 8.82
CA VAL A 45 -9.69 -10.43 9.32
C VAL A 45 -9.14 -11.70 9.96
N ARG A 46 -9.91 -12.42 10.77
CA ARG A 46 -9.48 -13.70 11.37
C ARG A 46 -9.16 -14.73 10.30
N LEU A 47 -10.03 -14.89 9.30
CA LEU A 47 -9.81 -15.84 8.21
C LEU A 47 -8.53 -15.50 7.44
N ALA A 48 -8.37 -14.23 7.03
CA ALA A 48 -7.18 -13.77 6.32
C ALA A 48 -5.90 -13.93 7.16
N LEU A 49 -5.96 -13.71 8.47
CA LEU A 49 -4.84 -13.96 9.39
C LEU A 49 -4.47 -15.44 9.43
N ARG A 50 -5.45 -16.34 9.59
CA ARG A 50 -5.18 -17.79 9.65
C ARG A 50 -4.67 -18.33 8.31
N ASP A 51 -5.13 -17.78 7.19
CA ASP A 51 -4.59 -18.10 5.86
C ASP A 51 -3.11 -17.69 5.75
N GLN A 52 -2.76 -16.49 6.22
CA GLN A 52 -1.37 -16.01 6.24
C GLN A 52 -0.47 -16.86 7.14
N GLU A 53 -0.91 -17.16 8.35
CA GLU A 53 -0.16 -18.01 9.29
C GLU A 53 0.03 -19.43 8.75
N SER A 54 -1.01 -20.00 8.13
CA SER A 54 -0.95 -21.34 7.51
C SER A 54 -0.04 -21.36 6.27
N ALA A 55 0.05 -20.24 5.55
CA ALA A 55 0.97 -20.05 4.42
C ALA A 55 2.42 -19.77 4.87
N GLY A 56 2.68 -19.60 6.17
CA GLY A 56 4.00 -19.34 6.71
C GLY A 56 4.47 -17.89 6.55
N ILE A 57 3.55 -16.92 6.46
CA ILE A 57 3.87 -15.49 6.40
C ILE A 57 4.38 -15.00 7.77
N ASP A 58 5.59 -14.42 7.79
CA ASP A 58 6.24 -13.98 9.04
C ASP A 58 5.68 -12.67 9.59
N ILE A 59 5.44 -11.70 8.71
CA ILE A 59 4.88 -10.38 9.01
C ILE A 59 3.50 -10.31 8.36
N VAL A 60 2.46 -10.39 9.19
CA VAL A 60 1.06 -10.51 8.75
C VAL A 60 0.40 -9.15 8.64
N SER A 61 -0.68 -9.05 7.86
CA SER A 61 -1.54 -7.87 7.75
C SER A 61 -3.00 -8.19 8.10
N ASP A 62 -3.84 -7.16 8.13
CA ASP A 62 -5.30 -7.27 8.21
C ASP A 62 -5.93 -7.84 6.93
N GLY A 63 -5.12 -8.19 5.92
CA GLY A 63 -5.56 -8.56 4.58
C GLY A 63 -6.39 -7.48 3.89
N GLU A 64 -6.36 -6.24 4.39
CA GLU A 64 -7.27 -5.13 4.05
C GLU A 64 -8.75 -5.54 4.07
N GLN A 65 -9.13 -6.44 4.97
CA GLN A 65 -10.47 -7.03 5.00
C GLN A 65 -11.55 -6.04 5.44
N THR A 66 -11.18 -4.99 6.19
CA THR A 66 -12.13 -4.00 6.73
C THR A 66 -12.40 -2.80 5.82
N ARG A 67 -11.70 -2.72 4.68
CA ARG A 67 -11.80 -1.63 3.68
C ARG A 67 -12.25 -2.11 2.30
N ARG A 68 -12.97 -1.26 1.56
CA ARG A 68 -13.43 -1.57 0.19
C ARG A 68 -12.34 -1.35 -0.86
N HIS A 69 -11.48 -0.37 -0.62
CA HIS A 69 -10.38 0.01 -1.49
C HIS A 69 -9.30 0.70 -0.67
N PHE A 70 -8.03 0.43 -0.98
CA PHE A 70 -6.88 0.82 -0.17
C PHE A 70 -6.73 2.34 0.00
N VAL A 71 -7.24 3.14 -0.97
CA VAL A 71 -7.21 4.61 -0.90
C VAL A 71 -8.52 5.21 -0.41
N THR A 72 -9.64 4.88 -1.08
CA THR A 72 -10.86 5.66 -0.93
C THR A 72 -11.55 5.39 0.39
N THR A 73 -11.41 4.20 0.99
CA THR A 73 -11.99 3.95 2.32
C THR A 73 -11.36 4.83 3.40
N PHE A 74 -10.08 5.19 3.29
CA PHE A 74 -9.50 6.15 4.23
C PHE A 74 -10.06 7.55 4.01
N ILE A 75 -10.09 8.00 2.76
CA ILE A 75 -10.64 9.30 2.33
C ILE A 75 -12.12 9.46 2.76
N GLU A 76 -12.92 8.40 2.63
CA GLU A 76 -14.33 8.35 3.02
C GLU A 76 -14.60 8.69 4.49
N ASN A 77 -13.59 8.53 5.36
CA ASN A 77 -13.71 8.77 6.80
C ASN A 77 -13.16 10.14 7.22
N LEU A 78 -12.83 11.01 6.26
CA LEU A 78 -12.35 12.37 6.51
C LEU A 78 -13.48 13.39 6.33
N ASP A 79 -13.49 14.39 7.19
CA ASP A 79 -14.29 15.60 6.96
C ASP A 79 -13.75 16.34 5.72
N GLY A 80 -14.60 17.17 5.12
CA GLY A 80 -14.26 17.92 3.90
C GLY A 80 -14.36 17.11 2.60
N VAL A 81 -14.73 15.83 2.67
CA VAL A 81 -14.95 14.96 1.51
C VAL A 81 -16.43 14.62 1.36
N ASP A 82 -16.98 14.89 0.18
CA ASP A 82 -18.31 14.44 -0.23
C ASP A 82 -18.16 13.11 -1.00
N PHE A 83 -18.59 12.01 -0.37
CA PHE A 83 -18.54 10.68 -0.97
C PHE A 83 -19.80 10.32 -1.79
N GLN A 84 -20.88 11.10 -1.65
CA GLN A 84 -22.09 10.92 -2.44
C GLN A 84 -21.91 11.51 -3.84
N LYS A 85 -21.16 12.61 -3.93
CA LYS A 85 -20.73 13.17 -5.22
C LYS A 85 -19.49 12.45 -5.72
N LYS A 86 -19.55 12.06 -6.99
CA LYS A 86 -18.42 11.45 -7.69
C LYS A 86 -18.14 12.21 -8.97
N LYS A 87 -16.88 12.19 -9.38
CA LYS A 87 -16.43 12.71 -10.66
C LYS A 87 -15.55 11.67 -11.33
N THR A 88 -15.72 11.51 -12.63
CA THR A 88 -14.78 10.70 -13.43
C THR A 88 -13.44 11.41 -13.48
N MET A 89 -12.39 10.75 -13.02
CA MET A 89 -11.02 11.22 -13.11
C MET A 89 -10.09 10.16 -13.66
N ARG A 90 -9.06 10.60 -14.39
CA ARG A 90 -8.03 9.73 -14.91
C ARG A 90 -6.92 9.55 -13.87
N ILE A 91 -6.89 8.38 -13.24
CA ILE A 91 -5.95 8.03 -12.17
C ILE A 91 -4.63 7.53 -12.78
N ARG A 92 -3.50 7.95 -12.23
CA ARG A 92 -2.13 7.54 -12.63
C ARG A 92 -1.84 7.73 -14.12
N ASN A 93 -2.55 8.65 -14.79
CA ASN A 93 -2.55 8.80 -16.24
C ASN A 93 -2.91 7.51 -17.03
N ARG A 94 -3.60 6.55 -16.39
CA ARG A 94 -3.76 5.17 -16.89
C ARG A 94 -5.20 4.75 -17.17
N TYR A 95 -6.13 5.02 -16.27
CA TYR A 95 -7.52 4.63 -16.45
C TYR A 95 -8.45 5.58 -15.71
N ASP A 96 -9.71 5.58 -16.13
CA ASP A 96 -10.71 6.47 -15.57
C ASP A 96 -11.46 5.75 -14.44
N ALA A 97 -11.76 6.47 -13.37
CA ALA A 97 -12.53 5.95 -12.24
C ALA A 97 -13.41 7.04 -11.64
N GLU A 98 -14.52 6.61 -11.03
CA GLU A 98 -15.39 7.46 -10.23
C GLU A 98 -14.76 7.69 -8.86
N VAL A 99 -14.35 8.92 -8.59
CA VAL A 99 -13.65 9.29 -7.35
C VAL A 99 -14.46 10.32 -6.54
N PRO A 100 -14.30 10.35 -5.20
CA PRO A 100 -14.99 11.34 -4.37
C PRO A 100 -14.45 12.75 -4.57
N ILE A 101 -15.17 13.74 -4.05
CA ILE A 101 -14.84 15.16 -4.20
C ILE A 101 -14.45 15.76 -2.85
N VAL A 102 -13.31 16.45 -2.80
CA VAL A 102 -12.96 17.34 -1.68
C VAL A 102 -13.68 18.67 -1.89
N VAL A 103 -14.59 19.00 -0.97
CA VAL A 103 -15.46 20.19 -1.04
C VAL A 103 -15.16 21.23 0.04
N ASP A 104 -14.38 20.85 1.06
CA ASP A 104 -13.97 21.72 2.17
C ASP A 104 -12.60 21.27 2.72
N ALA A 105 -12.09 21.97 3.73
CA ALA A 105 -10.85 21.62 4.40
C ALA A 105 -10.92 20.20 4.98
N VAL A 106 -9.92 19.37 4.63
CA VAL A 106 -9.87 17.97 5.07
C VAL A 106 -9.42 17.87 6.52
N ALA A 107 -10.09 17.00 7.29
CA ALA A 107 -9.70 16.74 8.67
C ALA A 107 -10.08 15.32 9.11
N ARG A 108 -9.23 14.73 9.95
CA ARG A 108 -9.53 13.48 10.67
C ARG A 108 -10.18 13.81 12.01
N LYS A 109 -11.45 13.47 12.19
CA LYS A 109 -12.16 13.67 13.48
C LYS A 109 -12.03 12.50 14.44
N LYS A 110 -11.91 11.29 13.90
CA LYS A 110 -11.80 10.05 14.65
C LYS A 110 -10.84 9.10 13.95
N PRO A 111 -10.32 8.09 14.67
CA PRO A 111 -9.50 7.07 14.07
C PRO A 111 -10.25 6.24 13.02
N VAL A 112 -9.55 5.88 11.95
CA VAL A 112 -10.16 5.14 10.83
C VAL A 112 -9.96 3.64 11.01
N TYR A 113 -8.74 3.21 11.28
CA TYR A 113 -8.32 1.81 11.33
C TYR A 113 -7.74 1.37 12.68
N VAL A 114 -7.60 2.29 13.65
CA VAL A 114 -6.97 1.98 14.95
C VAL A 114 -7.68 0.85 15.70
N ASP A 115 -9.01 0.79 15.65
CA ASP A 115 -9.76 -0.30 16.29
C ASP A 115 -9.59 -1.64 15.54
N ASP A 116 -9.46 -1.61 14.21
CA ASP A 116 -9.15 -2.79 13.40
C ASP A 116 -7.73 -3.30 13.72
N ALA A 117 -6.76 -2.40 13.88
CA ALA A 117 -5.39 -2.72 14.24
C ALA A 117 -5.30 -3.32 15.66
N LYS A 118 -6.02 -2.76 16.64
CA LYS A 118 -6.11 -3.34 18.00
C LYS A 118 -6.72 -4.73 17.97
N PHE A 119 -7.76 -4.93 17.17
CA PHE A 119 -8.38 -6.24 16.98
C PHE A 119 -7.39 -7.25 16.39
N LEU A 120 -6.73 -6.91 15.28
CA LEU A 120 -5.71 -7.77 14.68
C LEU A 120 -4.57 -8.08 15.65
N ARG A 121 -4.08 -7.06 16.37
CA ARG A 121 -2.99 -7.22 17.34
C ARG A 121 -3.33 -8.22 18.44
N ALA A 122 -4.59 -8.29 18.87
CA ALA A 122 -5.06 -9.23 19.88
C ALA A 122 -5.20 -10.68 19.37
N GLU A 123 -5.28 -10.90 18.05
CA GLU A 123 -5.53 -12.20 17.44
C GLU A 123 -4.24 -12.98 17.09
N THR A 124 -3.08 -12.34 17.15
CA THR A 124 -1.78 -12.94 16.79
C THR A 124 -0.62 -12.40 17.63
N ASN A 125 0.50 -13.14 17.67
CA ASN A 125 1.79 -12.69 18.22
C ASN A 125 2.84 -12.41 17.12
N HIS A 126 2.47 -12.57 15.84
CA HIS A 126 3.34 -12.24 14.71
C HIS A 126 3.59 -10.73 14.63
N LYS A 127 4.64 -10.30 13.90
CA LYS A 127 4.77 -8.89 13.55
C LYS A 127 3.58 -8.48 12.68
N VAL A 128 2.99 -7.33 12.94
CA VAL A 128 1.85 -6.78 12.18
C VAL A 128 2.33 -5.63 11.30
N LYS A 129 2.03 -5.73 10.01
CA LYS A 129 2.14 -4.64 9.05
C LYS A 129 0.76 -4.10 8.70
N PHE A 130 0.60 -2.78 8.74
CA PHE A 130 -0.64 -2.11 8.38
C PHE A 130 -0.42 -1.12 7.23
N THR A 131 -1.28 -1.16 6.22
CA THR A 131 -1.16 -0.29 5.03
C THR A 131 -2.03 0.95 5.15
N LEU A 132 -1.50 2.09 4.73
CA LEU A 132 -2.18 3.36 4.53
C LEU A 132 -1.89 3.85 3.11
N PRO A 133 -2.82 4.56 2.44
CA PRO A 133 -2.48 5.21 1.18
C PRO A 133 -1.47 6.33 1.43
N GLY A 134 -0.50 6.51 0.52
CA GLY A 134 0.42 7.64 0.59
C GLY A 134 -0.21 8.96 0.13
N PRO A 135 0.31 10.12 0.57
CA PRO A 135 -0.26 11.42 0.26
C PRO A 135 -0.46 11.70 -1.24
N MET A 136 0.49 11.34 -2.09
CA MET A 136 0.39 11.58 -3.53
C MET A 136 -0.67 10.68 -4.17
N THR A 137 -0.73 9.43 -3.76
CA THR A 137 -1.75 8.48 -4.24
C THR A 137 -3.15 8.87 -3.77
N MET A 138 -3.29 9.49 -2.60
CA MET A 138 -4.57 10.05 -2.15
C MET A 138 -5.04 11.18 -3.07
N VAL A 139 -4.20 12.18 -3.36
CA VAL A 139 -4.59 13.30 -4.25
C VAL A 139 -4.83 12.87 -5.69
N ASP A 140 -4.28 11.74 -6.11
CA ASP A 140 -4.50 11.17 -7.44
C ASP A 140 -5.79 10.33 -7.54
N THR A 141 -6.47 10.06 -6.42
CA THR A 141 -7.66 9.20 -6.32
C THR A 141 -8.87 9.95 -5.78
N LEU A 142 -8.94 11.25 -6.03
CA LEU A 142 -10.06 12.14 -5.69
C LEU A 142 -10.09 13.33 -6.66
N TYR A 143 -11.19 14.07 -6.65
CA TYR A 143 -11.28 15.37 -7.30
C TYR A 143 -11.20 16.49 -6.26
N ASP A 144 -10.29 17.43 -6.45
CA ASP A 144 -10.05 18.56 -5.54
C ASP A 144 -10.81 19.82 -5.99
N ASP A 145 -11.93 20.10 -5.33
CA ASP A 145 -12.78 21.28 -5.58
C ASP A 145 -12.60 22.37 -4.50
N HIS A 146 -11.55 22.27 -3.66
CA HIS A 146 -11.30 23.20 -2.56
C HIS A 146 -9.89 23.79 -2.55
N TYR A 147 -8.85 22.96 -2.53
CA TYR A 147 -7.46 23.41 -2.41
C TYR A 147 -6.88 23.86 -3.75
N HIS A 148 -7.41 23.31 -4.85
CA HIS A 148 -6.96 23.51 -6.22
C HIS A 148 -5.44 23.35 -6.38
N SER A 149 -4.85 22.45 -5.61
CA SER A 149 -3.40 22.24 -5.56
C SER A 149 -3.08 20.88 -4.96
N ARG A 150 -2.53 20.00 -5.81
CA ARG A 150 -2.09 18.65 -5.42
C ARG A 150 -1.11 18.70 -4.24
N GLU A 151 -0.13 19.60 -4.29
CA GLU A 151 0.88 19.74 -3.22
C GLU A 151 0.23 20.18 -1.89
N LYS A 152 -0.61 21.22 -1.90
CA LYS A 152 -1.26 21.71 -0.67
C LYS A 152 -2.15 20.64 -0.04
N LEU A 153 -2.97 19.97 -0.86
CA LEU A 153 -3.85 18.91 -0.38
C LEU A 153 -3.05 17.68 0.10
N ALA A 154 -1.99 17.29 -0.61
CA ALA A 154 -1.11 16.21 -0.18
C ALA A 154 -0.43 16.52 1.16
N TRP A 155 -0.10 17.79 1.43
CA TRP A 155 0.47 18.19 2.71
C TRP A 155 -0.54 18.07 3.86
N GLU A 156 -1.81 18.41 3.65
CA GLU A 156 -2.85 18.18 4.66
C GLU A 156 -3.12 16.69 4.87
N PHE A 157 -3.13 15.89 3.80
CA PHE A 157 -3.19 14.43 3.93
C PHE A 157 -1.99 13.84 4.66
N ALA A 158 -0.78 14.36 4.46
CA ALA A 158 0.39 13.90 5.19
C ALA A 158 0.26 14.11 6.70
N LYS A 159 -0.31 15.24 7.15
CA LYS A 159 -0.58 15.48 8.58
C LYS A 159 -1.64 14.51 9.11
N ILE A 160 -2.74 14.33 8.37
CA ILE A 160 -3.83 13.41 8.71
C ILE A 160 -3.34 11.96 8.81
N LEU A 161 -2.51 11.53 7.85
CA LEU A 161 -1.89 10.22 7.83
C LEU A 161 -0.92 10.04 8.99
N ASN A 162 -0.18 11.08 9.38
CA ASN A 162 0.69 11.03 10.54
C ASN A 162 -0.07 10.81 11.84
N ASP A 163 -1.19 11.49 12.03
CA ASP A 163 -2.05 11.30 13.21
C ASP A 163 -2.57 9.84 13.27
N GLU A 164 -3.09 9.32 12.15
CA GLU A 164 -3.53 7.91 12.07
C GLU A 164 -2.37 6.93 12.31
N ALA A 165 -1.23 7.14 11.66
CA ALA A 165 -0.07 6.27 11.75
C ALA A 165 0.49 6.22 13.17
N ARG A 166 0.55 7.35 13.88
CA ARG A 166 1.02 7.38 15.27
C ARG A 166 0.10 6.59 16.20
N GLU A 167 -1.21 6.67 16.00
CA GLU A 167 -2.16 5.87 16.78
C GLU A 167 -2.13 4.39 16.40
N LEU A 168 -1.90 4.04 15.13
CA LEU A 168 -1.67 2.65 14.70
C LEU A 168 -0.40 2.08 15.34
N ALA A 169 0.70 2.83 15.35
CA ALA A 169 1.93 2.43 16.04
C ALA A 169 1.68 2.23 17.55
N ALA A 170 0.95 3.15 18.19
CA ALA A 170 0.56 3.02 19.59
C ALA A 170 -0.38 1.83 19.86
N ALA A 171 -1.14 1.37 18.87
CA ALA A 171 -1.96 0.16 18.93
C ALA A 171 -1.15 -1.14 18.77
N GLY A 172 0.17 -1.06 18.58
CA GLY A 172 1.07 -2.21 18.48
C GLY A 172 1.31 -2.70 17.05
N VAL A 173 1.11 -1.85 16.04
CA VAL A 173 1.56 -2.12 14.67
C VAL A 173 3.09 -2.02 14.59
N ASP A 174 3.73 -3.06 14.05
CA ASP A 174 5.20 -3.17 13.96
C ASP A 174 5.77 -2.49 12.71
N VAL A 175 4.99 -2.45 11.62
CA VAL A 175 5.37 -1.82 10.36
C VAL A 175 4.19 -1.01 9.80
N ILE A 176 4.41 0.26 9.51
CA ILE A 176 3.43 1.11 8.81
C ILE A 176 3.89 1.31 7.38
N GLN A 177 3.09 0.84 6.43
CA GLN A 177 3.37 1.00 5.01
C GLN A 177 2.51 2.10 4.41
N PHE A 178 3.13 3.00 3.65
CA PHE A 178 2.46 3.98 2.81
C PHE A 178 2.49 3.53 1.35
N ASP A 179 1.32 3.35 0.75
CA ASP A 179 1.19 2.90 -0.63
C ASP A 179 1.26 4.09 -1.59
N GLU A 180 2.35 4.17 -2.34
CA GLU A 180 2.62 5.23 -3.33
C GLU A 180 2.80 4.71 -4.77
N PRO A 181 1.83 3.98 -5.35
CA PRO A 181 1.88 3.65 -6.79
C PRO A 181 1.91 4.90 -7.69
N ALA A 182 1.51 6.07 -7.19
CA ALA A 182 1.63 7.34 -7.92
C ALA A 182 3.10 7.81 -8.09
N PHE A 183 4.03 7.36 -7.24
CA PHE A 183 5.46 7.67 -7.41
C PHE A 183 6.03 7.07 -8.69
N ASN A 184 5.39 6.04 -9.24
CA ASN A 184 5.76 5.41 -10.50
C ASN A 184 5.27 6.18 -11.75
N VAL A 185 4.74 7.40 -11.56
CA VAL A 185 4.09 8.20 -12.61
C VAL A 185 4.50 9.67 -12.58
N PHE A 186 4.42 10.33 -11.41
CA PHE A 186 4.55 11.78 -11.31
C PHE A 186 5.94 12.20 -10.80
N PHE A 187 7.00 11.86 -11.53
CA PHE A 187 8.40 12.00 -11.04
C PHE A 187 8.77 13.43 -10.63
N ASP A 188 8.30 14.45 -11.36
CA ASP A 188 8.52 15.85 -11.01
C ASP A 188 7.88 16.22 -9.67
N ASP A 189 6.64 15.78 -9.44
CA ASP A 189 5.95 15.96 -8.16
C ASP A 189 6.67 15.21 -7.04
N VAL A 190 7.15 13.99 -7.29
CA VAL A 190 7.90 13.19 -6.30
C VAL A 190 9.14 13.95 -5.84
N ARG A 191 9.90 14.52 -6.80
CA ARG A 191 11.12 15.31 -6.54
C ARG A 191 10.83 16.61 -5.81
N GLN A 192 9.74 17.30 -6.14
CA GLN A 192 9.44 18.62 -5.57
C GLN A 192 8.86 18.52 -4.15
N TRP A 193 7.87 17.64 -3.95
CA TRP A 193 7.08 17.59 -2.72
C TRP A 193 6.67 16.18 -2.27
N GLY A 194 6.62 15.18 -3.16
CA GLY A 194 6.09 13.86 -2.83
C GLY A 194 6.85 13.15 -1.71
N VAL A 195 8.19 13.10 -1.78
CA VAL A 195 8.99 12.48 -0.70
C VAL A 195 8.89 13.26 0.60
N LYS A 196 8.83 14.60 0.54
CA LYS A 196 8.64 15.43 1.75
C LYS A 196 7.29 15.18 2.41
N ALA A 197 6.22 15.03 1.63
CA ALA A 197 4.89 14.69 2.13
C ALA A 197 4.88 13.29 2.76
N LEU A 198 5.55 12.31 2.14
CA LEU A 198 5.72 10.98 2.70
C LEU A 198 6.50 11.00 4.03
N GLU A 199 7.60 11.76 4.12
CA GLU A 199 8.34 11.94 5.37
C GLU A 199 7.51 12.64 6.45
N ARG A 200 6.66 13.59 6.06
CA ARG A 200 5.72 14.23 7.00
C ARG A 200 4.69 13.25 7.54
N ALA A 201 4.20 12.32 6.71
CA ALA A 201 3.30 11.25 7.13
C ALA A 201 3.99 10.27 8.10
N ALA A 202 5.28 10.00 7.88
CA ALA A 202 6.09 9.10 8.72
C ALA A 202 6.70 9.77 9.97
N GLU A 203 6.56 11.09 10.13
CA GLU A 203 7.29 11.87 11.13
C GLU A 203 7.01 11.39 12.57
N GLY A 204 8.08 11.07 13.30
CA GLY A 204 8.01 10.70 14.73
C GLY A 204 7.46 9.29 15.00
N LEU A 205 7.26 8.46 13.96
CA LEU A 205 6.95 7.04 14.15
C LEU A 205 8.17 6.31 14.72
N THR A 206 7.91 5.41 15.67
CA THR A 206 8.94 4.57 16.30
C THR A 206 8.96 3.14 15.75
N CYS A 207 7.87 2.71 15.09
CA CYS A 207 7.80 1.46 14.35
C CYS A 207 8.53 1.60 13.00
N LYS A 208 8.82 0.48 12.33
CA LYS A 208 9.39 0.54 10.98
C LYS A 208 8.38 1.18 10.02
N THR A 209 8.90 1.94 9.07
CA THR A 209 8.13 2.59 8.02
C THR A 209 8.48 1.99 6.67
N ALA A 210 7.47 1.78 5.83
CA ALA A 210 7.66 1.25 4.50
C ALA A 210 6.96 2.12 3.46
N VAL A 211 7.49 2.15 2.25
CA VAL A 211 6.78 2.69 1.07
C VAL A 211 6.62 1.58 0.04
N HIS A 212 5.40 1.40 -0.48
CA HIS A 212 5.13 0.47 -1.56
C HIS A 212 4.92 1.21 -2.88
N ILE A 213 5.79 0.94 -3.86
CA ILE A 213 5.72 1.53 -5.20
C ILE A 213 5.64 0.39 -6.20
N CYS A 214 4.57 0.32 -6.99
CA CYS A 214 4.32 -0.82 -7.88
C CYS A 214 3.76 -0.43 -9.25
N TYR A 215 3.52 -1.45 -10.08
CA TYR A 215 2.92 -1.32 -11.41
C TYR A 215 1.40 -1.57 -11.38
N GLY A 216 0.80 -1.57 -10.19
CA GLY A 216 -0.65 -1.66 -9.96
C GLY A 216 -1.20 -3.08 -9.92
N TYR A 217 -2.50 -3.18 -9.56
CA TYR A 217 -3.27 -4.42 -9.52
C TYR A 217 -3.31 -5.17 -10.86
N GLY A 218 -3.59 -6.47 -10.82
CA GLY A 218 -3.83 -7.36 -11.96
C GLY A 218 -5.10 -7.09 -12.77
N ILE A 219 -5.42 -5.83 -13.03
CA ILE A 219 -6.56 -5.42 -13.88
C ILE A 219 -6.12 -5.22 -15.32
N LYS A 220 -7.04 -5.42 -16.27
CA LYS A 220 -6.81 -5.25 -17.71
C LYS A 220 -6.08 -3.94 -18.05
N ALA A 221 -6.48 -2.82 -17.46
CA ALA A 221 -5.86 -1.52 -17.72
C ALA A 221 -4.36 -1.50 -17.41
N ASN A 222 -3.93 -2.09 -16.29
CA ASN A 222 -2.51 -2.16 -15.92
C ASN A 222 -1.75 -3.18 -16.77
N ILE A 223 -2.38 -4.30 -17.12
CA ILE A 223 -1.77 -5.33 -17.98
C ILE A 223 -1.50 -4.76 -19.38
N GLU A 224 -2.46 -4.04 -19.98
CA GLU A 224 -2.26 -3.39 -21.27
C GLU A 224 -1.21 -2.27 -21.20
N TRP A 225 -1.22 -1.47 -20.13
CA TRP A 225 -0.17 -0.47 -19.90
C TRP A 225 1.22 -1.08 -19.77
N LYS A 226 1.39 -2.18 -19.02
CA LYS A 226 2.69 -2.88 -18.87
C LYS A 226 3.30 -3.29 -20.22
N LYS A 227 2.47 -3.59 -21.23
CA LYS A 227 2.93 -3.93 -22.60
C LYS A 227 3.55 -2.74 -23.33
N THR A 228 3.19 -1.50 -22.97
CA THR A 228 3.70 -0.28 -23.62
C THR A 228 5.01 0.23 -23.01
N LEU A 229 5.48 -0.37 -21.91
CA LEU A 229 6.64 0.10 -21.15
C LEU A 229 8.01 -0.31 -21.74
N GLY A 230 8.02 -0.94 -22.91
CA GLY A 230 9.26 -1.33 -23.60
C GLY A 230 9.95 -2.56 -23.01
N SER A 231 11.26 -2.64 -23.20
CA SER A 231 12.12 -3.76 -22.78
C SER A 231 12.63 -3.64 -21.35
N GLU A 232 12.69 -2.44 -20.80
CA GLU A 232 13.16 -2.17 -19.44
C GLU A 232 12.24 -1.16 -18.74
N TRP A 233 11.78 -1.49 -17.55
CA TRP A 233 10.93 -0.64 -16.72
C TRP A 233 11.82 0.10 -15.72
N ARG A 234 12.29 1.29 -16.11
CA ARG A 234 13.30 2.05 -15.37
C ARG A 234 12.76 3.17 -14.48
N GLN A 235 11.45 3.23 -14.25
CA GLN A 235 10.82 4.28 -13.46
C GLN A 235 11.35 4.39 -12.01
N TYR A 236 11.88 3.29 -11.47
CA TYR A 236 12.51 3.30 -10.15
C TYR A 236 13.82 4.11 -10.11
N GLU A 237 14.46 4.39 -11.25
CA GLU A 237 15.64 5.28 -11.30
C GLU A 237 15.32 6.71 -10.86
N ASP A 238 14.11 7.19 -11.14
CA ASP A 238 13.65 8.52 -10.73
C ASP A 238 13.31 8.59 -9.23
N THR A 239 12.94 7.47 -8.61
CA THR A 239 12.35 7.46 -7.25
C THR A 239 13.28 6.89 -6.19
N PHE A 240 14.03 5.83 -6.49
CA PHE A 240 14.88 5.16 -5.50
C PHE A 240 15.96 6.05 -4.88
N PRO A 241 16.68 6.91 -5.62
CA PRO A 241 17.64 7.82 -5.01
C PRO A 241 17.00 8.77 -3.98
N LEU A 242 15.77 9.21 -4.23
CA LEU A 242 15.04 10.09 -3.32
C LEU A 242 14.58 9.35 -2.06
N ILE A 243 14.09 8.11 -2.21
CA ILE A 243 13.69 7.28 -1.08
C ILE A 243 14.90 6.82 -0.25
N GLN A 244 16.02 6.49 -0.91
CA GLN A 244 17.27 6.15 -0.25
C GLN A 244 17.75 7.29 0.66
N ALA A 245 17.64 8.54 0.20
CA ALA A 245 17.98 9.72 0.98
C ALA A 245 16.95 10.09 2.06
N SER A 246 15.73 9.53 1.99
CA SER A 246 14.65 9.80 2.95
C SER A 246 14.82 9.03 4.26
N LYS A 247 13.97 9.34 5.23
CA LYS A 247 13.87 8.63 6.52
C LYS A 247 13.05 7.33 6.48
N ILE A 248 12.43 6.96 5.36
CA ILE A 248 11.66 5.71 5.26
C ILE A 248 12.58 4.50 5.38
N ASP A 249 12.22 3.48 6.16
CA ASP A 249 13.11 2.36 6.48
C ASP A 249 13.13 1.29 5.37
N GLN A 250 11.96 1.00 4.81
CA GLN A 250 11.75 -0.14 3.91
C GLN A 250 11.12 0.28 2.58
N VAL A 251 11.48 -0.41 1.49
CA VAL A 251 10.89 -0.19 0.17
C VAL A 251 10.31 -1.49 -0.37
N SER A 252 9.01 -1.49 -0.66
CA SER A 252 8.32 -2.59 -1.32
C SER A 252 8.15 -2.32 -2.81
N LEU A 253 8.59 -3.26 -3.64
CA LEU A 253 8.71 -3.08 -5.09
C LEU A 253 8.30 -4.34 -5.86
N ALA A 254 7.88 -4.16 -7.12
CA ALA A 254 7.53 -5.28 -8.00
C ALA A 254 8.76 -5.78 -8.76
N CYS A 255 9.03 -7.09 -8.73
CA CYS A 255 10.15 -7.72 -9.45
C CYS A 255 9.73 -8.89 -10.33
N HIS A 256 9.02 -9.88 -9.77
CA HIS A 256 8.67 -11.10 -10.48
C HIS A 256 7.86 -10.82 -11.75
N ASN A 257 8.24 -11.44 -12.86
CA ASN A 257 7.71 -11.22 -14.21
C ASN A 257 7.66 -9.74 -14.69
N SER A 258 8.31 -8.84 -13.97
CA SER A 258 8.53 -7.47 -14.41
C SER A 258 9.72 -7.38 -15.37
N LYS A 259 9.81 -6.27 -16.10
CA LYS A 259 11.02 -5.91 -16.85
C LYS A 259 11.84 -4.85 -16.11
N VAL A 260 11.71 -4.77 -14.78
CA VAL A 260 12.54 -3.89 -13.96
C VAL A 260 13.97 -4.47 -13.94
N PRO A 261 15.00 -3.70 -14.34
CA PRO A 261 16.37 -4.14 -14.20
C PRO A 261 16.69 -4.36 -12.71
N ILE A 262 17.04 -5.58 -12.33
CA ILE A 262 17.15 -5.99 -10.92
C ILE A 262 18.29 -5.24 -10.19
N GLU A 263 19.29 -4.75 -10.93
CA GLU A 263 20.38 -3.93 -10.41
C GLU A 263 19.92 -2.59 -9.83
N LEU A 264 18.71 -2.11 -10.18
CA LEU A 264 18.15 -0.89 -9.60
C LEU A 264 17.93 -1.01 -8.10
N ILE A 265 17.79 -2.23 -7.54
CA ILE A 265 17.76 -2.46 -6.09
C ILE A 265 19.02 -1.88 -5.41
N GLY A 266 20.17 -1.86 -6.11
CA GLY A 266 21.41 -1.28 -5.58
C GLY A 266 21.34 0.22 -5.29
N LEU A 267 20.36 0.94 -5.86
CA LEU A 267 20.10 2.36 -5.56
C LEU A 267 19.51 2.57 -4.16
N LEU A 268 18.99 1.51 -3.52
CA LEU A 268 18.39 1.53 -2.18
C LEU A 268 19.37 1.14 -1.07
N LYS A 269 20.67 1.36 -1.28
CA LYS A 269 21.71 0.95 -0.34
C LYS A 269 21.41 1.44 1.09
N GLY A 270 21.33 0.49 2.02
CA GLY A 270 21.08 0.74 3.44
C GLY A 270 19.60 0.74 3.84
N LYS A 271 18.66 0.55 2.90
CA LYS A 271 17.24 0.31 3.18
C LYS A 271 16.96 -1.20 3.24
N ASP A 272 15.89 -1.56 3.95
CA ASP A 272 15.29 -2.88 3.76
C ASP A 272 14.48 -2.89 2.45
N VAL A 273 14.47 -4.02 1.74
CA VAL A 273 13.86 -4.14 0.42
C VAL A 273 12.89 -5.32 0.39
N MET A 274 11.58 -5.05 0.37
CA MET A 274 10.57 -6.09 0.17
C MET A 274 10.43 -6.40 -1.32
N VAL A 275 11.11 -7.45 -1.78
CA VAL A 275 11.11 -7.87 -3.19
C VAL A 275 9.83 -8.63 -3.54
N GLY A 276 9.05 -8.08 -4.47
CA GLY A 276 7.86 -8.74 -5.01
C GLY A 276 8.23 -9.99 -5.82
N ALA A 277 8.18 -11.16 -5.19
CA ALA A 277 8.53 -12.45 -5.78
C ALA A 277 7.33 -13.24 -6.35
N ILE A 278 6.15 -12.62 -6.37
CA ILE A 278 4.87 -13.17 -6.89
C ILE A 278 4.28 -12.15 -7.88
N ASP A 279 3.81 -12.61 -9.04
CA ASP A 279 3.12 -11.80 -10.04
C ASP A 279 1.61 -11.86 -9.87
N VAL A 280 1.09 -10.90 -9.12
CA VAL A 280 -0.36 -10.74 -8.86
C VAL A 280 -1.18 -10.26 -10.07
N ALA A 281 -0.59 -10.23 -11.27
CA ALA A 281 -1.27 -9.96 -12.53
C ALA A 281 -1.47 -11.21 -13.41
N SER A 282 -1.15 -12.39 -12.88
CA SER A 282 -1.34 -13.70 -13.51
C SER A 282 -2.06 -14.66 -12.57
N ASP A 283 -2.86 -15.57 -13.13
CA ASP A 283 -3.47 -16.69 -12.37
C ASP A 283 -2.52 -17.90 -12.29
N GLN A 284 -1.37 -17.85 -12.96
CA GLN A 284 -0.36 -18.90 -12.90
C GLN A 284 0.36 -18.84 -11.55
N VAL A 285 0.24 -19.92 -10.77
CA VAL A 285 0.94 -20.07 -9.49
C VAL A 285 2.44 -20.29 -9.74
N GLU A 286 3.28 -19.46 -9.12
CA GLU A 286 4.72 -19.62 -9.16
C GLU A 286 5.18 -20.89 -8.43
N THR A 287 6.18 -21.54 -9.00
CA THR A 287 6.93 -22.61 -8.33
C THR A 287 7.89 -22.03 -7.29
N ALA A 288 8.26 -22.82 -6.29
CA ALA A 288 9.25 -22.42 -5.30
C ALA A 288 10.61 -22.05 -5.93
N ASP A 289 10.99 -22.69 -7.04
CA ASP A 289 12.22 -22.40 -7.76
C ASP A 289 12.18 -21.04 -8.47
N GLU A 290 11.04 -20.64 -9.02
CA GLU A 290 10.83 -19.32 -9.64
C GLU A 290 10.92 -18.19 -8.61
N VAL A 291 10.27 -18.38 -7.46
CA VAL A 291 10.35 -17.47 -6.31
C VAL A 291 11.79 -17.36 -5.84
N ALA A 292 12.45 -18.49 -5.57
CA ALA A 292 13.84 -18.52 -5.12
C ALA A 292 14.81 -17.93 -6.15
N ALA A 293 14.58 -18.12 -7.45
CA ALA A 293 15.39 -17.50 -8.50
C ALA A 293 15.29 -15.97 -8.47
N THR A 294 14.11 -15.42 -8.18
CA THR A 294 13.92 -13.96 -8.02
C THR A 294 14.68 -13.44 -6.81
N ILE A 295 14.55 -14.11 -5.66
CA ILE A 295 15.26 -13.77 -4.41
C ILE A 295 16.79 -13.81 -4.63
N ARG A 296 17.32 -14.87 -5.25
CA ARG A 296 18.76 -14.99 -5.54
C ARG A 296 19.28 -13.90 -6.48
N LYS A 297 18.46 -13.39 -7.40
CA LYS A 297 18.84 -12.25 -8.24
C LYS A 297 18.92 -10.96 -7.42
N ALA A 298 17.96 -10.72 -6.52
CA ALA A 298 17.95 -9.56 -5.63
C ALA A 298 19.13 -9.55 -4.66
N LEU A 299 19.48 -10.72 -4.08
CA LEU A 299 20.61 -10.88 -3.14
C LEU A 299 21.99 -10.47 -3.71
N LYS A 300 22.11 -10.24 -5.02
CA LYS A 300 23.32 -9.66 -5.63
C LYS A 300 23.47 -8.16 -5.33
N TYR A 301 22.39 -7.48 -4.94
CA TYR A 301 22.30 -6.03 -4.80
C TYR A 301 21.79 -5.56 -3.43
N VAL A 302 21.22 -6.47 -2.63
CA VAL A 302 20.80 -6.22 -1.24
C VAL A 302 21.34 -7.32 -0.32
N ALA A 303 21.80 -6.93 0.86
CA ALA A 303 22.32 -7.86 1.85
C ALA A 303 21.17 -8.73 2.41
N PRO A 304 21.40 -10.02 2.74
CA PRO A 304 20.35 -10.92 3.24
C PRO A 304 19.58 -10.36 4.43
N GLU A 305 20.22 -9.66 5.36
CA GLU A 305 19.60 -9.05 6.54
C GLU A 305 18.64 -7.89 6.22
N ASN A 306 18.71 -7.34 5.00
CA ASN A 306 17.91 -6.23 4.52
C ASN A 306 16.89 -6.69 3.44
N LEU A 307 16.72 -7.99 3.21
CA LEU A 307 15.80 -8.55 2.20
C LEU A 307 14.56 -9.20 2.82
#